data_AF-A0A0F8X631-F1
#
_entry.id   AF-A0A0F8X631-F1
#
_cell.length_a   1.000
_cell.length_b   1.000
_cell.length_c   1.000
_cell.angle_alpha   90.00
_cell.angle_beta   90.00
_cell.angle_gamma   90.00
#
_symmetry.space_group_name_H-M   'P 1'
#
loop_
_entity.id
_entity.type
_entity.pdbx_description
1 polymer ?
#
loop_
_entity_poly.entity_id
_entity_poly.type
_entity_poly.pdbx_seq_one_letter_code
_entity_poly.pdbx_strand_id
1 'polypeptide(L)'
;MAARSITASADDAGLRAELADPAATVRFMLAGKAHVTFQSRKTGTRFTYRINETPPWHSGKRQPLHFVAVLTGPDHYEYLGCVYDCRAYSHGRASRIDRNAPSAVAFMWVWSRLTAGEMHPELAVYHEGRCGRCGRRLTTPESISIGLGPKCRGER
;
A
#
# COMPACT_ATOMS: atom_id res chain seq x y z
N MET A 1 -17.15 6.32 -42.57
CA MET A 1 -16.10 6.71 -41.60
C MET A 1 -16.69 6.62 -40.20
N ALA A 2 -16.37 5.59 -39.43
CA ALA A 2 -16.82 5.45 -38.05
C ALA A 2 -15.59 5.66 -37.14
N ALA A 3 -15.56 6.79 -36.44
CA ALA A 3 -14.51 7.13 -35.51
C ALA A 3 -14.60 6.26 -34.25
N ARG A 4 -13.42 5.82 -33.80
CA ARG A 4 -13.15 4.90 -32.70
C ARG A 4 -13.69 5.45 -31.36
N SER A 5 -14.39 4.61 -30.60
CA SER A 5 -14.68 4.87 -29.19
C SER A 5 -13.56 4.27 -28.34
N ILE A 6 -12.68 5.14 -27.84
CA ILE A 6 -11.71 4.86 -26.77
C ILE A 6 -12.09 5.78 -25.62
N THR A 7 -12.71 5.24 -24.58
CA THR A 7 -12.93 5.93 -23.30
C THR A 7 -12.34 5.09 -22.18
N ALA A 8 -11.02 5.14 -22.08
CA ALA A 8 -10.31 4.98 -20.83
C ALA A 8 -9.56 6.30 -20.62
N SER A 9 -10.06 7.14 -19.72
CA SER A 9 -9.48 8.44 -19.40
C SER A 9 -8.01 8.27 -19.01
N ALA A 10 -7.15 8.95 -19.77
CA ALA A 10 -5.71 8.73 -19.87
C ALA A 10 -4.90 9.67 -18.96
N ASP A 11 -5.40 9.98 -17.76
CA ASP A 11 -4.72 10.90 -16.85
C ASP A 11 -4.14 10.15 -15.66
N ASP A 12 -2.80 10.08 -15.65
CA ASP A 12 -1.88 9.52 -14.65
C ASP A 12 -1.46 8.04 -14.81
N ALA A 13 -1.04 7.66 -16.03
CA ALA A 13 -0.43 6.38 -16.38
C ALA A 13 1.06 6.27 -15.94
N GLY A 14 1.40 6.73 -14.73
CA GLY A 14 2.69 6.46 -14.12
C GLY A 14 2.75 5.04 -13.57
N LEU A 15 3.17 4.06 -14.38
CA LEU A 15 3.54 2.67 -14.00
C LEU A 15 2.81 2.11 -12.75
N ARG A 16 1.47 2.14 -12.74
CA ARG A 16 0.70 1.45 -11.70
C ARG A 16 0.66 -0.04 -12.06
N ALA A 17 1.11 -0.89 -11.14
CA ALA A 17 1.07 -2.33 -11.33
C ALA A 17 0.33 -3.00 -10.17
N GLU A 18 -0.39 -4.06 -10.51
CA GLU A 18 -1.24 -4.81 -9.60
C GLU A 18 -0.43 -5.89 -8.88
N LEU A 19 -0.61 -5.98 -7.56
CA LEU A 19 -0.05 -7.03 -6.72
C LEU A 19 -1.10 -8.14 -6.57
N ALA A 20 -0.82 -9.30 -7.15
CA ALA A 20 -1.75 -10.43 -7.16
C ALA A 20 -1.53 -11.44 -6.02
N ASP A 21 -0.32 -11.50 -5.46
CA ASP A 21 0.02 -12.45 -4.40
C ASP A 21 -0.09 -11.79 -3.01
N PRO A 22 -0.88 -12.34 -2.07
CA PRO A 22 -1.09 -11.74 -0.75
C PRO A 22 0.21 -11.65 0.06
N ALA A 23 1.07 -12.67 0.01
CA ALA A 23 2.32 -12.66 0.77
C ALA A 23 3.31 -11.62 0.24
N ALA A 24 3.46 -11.50 -1.08
CA ALA A 24 4.24 -10.47 -1.74
C ALA A 24 3.68 -9.07 -1.48
N THR A 25 2.35 -8.93 -1.45
CA THR A 25 1.68 -7.67 -1.11
C THR A 25 2.03 -7.22 0.31
N VAL A 26 1.92 -8.11 1.30
CA VAL A 26 2.32 -7.82 2.68
C VAL A 26 3.81 -7.45 2.76
N ARG A 27 4.68 -8.21 2.07
CA ARG A 27 6.12 -7.90 2.00
C ARG A 27 6.37 -6.51 1.42
N PHE A 28 5.69 -6.15 0.32
CA PHE A 28 5.78 -4.83 -0.28
C PHE A 28 5.33 -3.74 0.70
N MET A 29 4.17 -3.90 1.34
CA MET A 29 3.62 -2.93 2.29
C MET A 29 4.54 -2.69 3.50
N LEU A 30 5.22 -3.73 3.98
CA LEU A 30 6.13 -3.66 5.12
C LEU A 30 7.58 -3.38 4.75
N ALA A 31 7.90 -3.16 3.48
CA ALA A 31 9.29 -2.98 3.04
C ALA A 31 9.91 -1.63 3.44
N GLY A 32 9.09 -0.64 3.83
CA GLY A 32 9.52 0.54 4.60
C GLY A 32 9.25 1.92 4.00
N LYS A 33 8.94 2.06 2.71
CA LYS A 33 8.52 3.30 2.02
C LYS A 33 7.42 3.03 0.99
N ALA A 34 6.46 2.20 1.36
CA ALA A 34 5.46 1.69 0.43
C ALA A 34 4.34 2.70 0.17
N HIS A 35 3.95 2.83 -1.10
CA HIS A 35 2.75 3.53 -1.53
C HIS A 35 1.83 2.50 -2.17
N VAL A 36 0.69 2.26 -1.53
CA VAL A 36 -0.24 1.20 -1.91
C VAL A 36 -1.63 1.78 -2.10
N THR A 37 -2.29 1.41 -3.19
CA THR A 37 -3.68 1.82 -3.47
C THR A 37 -4.57 0.60 -3.44
N PHE A 38 -5.61 0.63 -2.62
CA PHE A 38 -6.67 -0.36 -2.64
C PHE A 38 -7.80 0.14 -3.52
N GLN A 39 -8.27 -0.71 -4.42
CA GLN A 39 -9.43 -0.45 -5.26
C GLN A 39 -10.47 -1.55 -5.08
N SER A 40 -11.70 -1.16 -4.78
CA SER A 40 -12.85 -2.04 -4.93
C SER A 40 -13.19 -2.17 -6.41
N ARG A 41 -13.11 -3.39 -6.96
CA ARG A 41 -13.56 -3.69 -8.34
C ARG A 41 -15.08 -3.52 -8.48
N LYS A 42 -15.82 -3.72 -7.39
CA LYS A 42 -17.29 -3.60 -7.36
C LYS A 42 -17.77 -2.16 -7.44
N THR A 43 -17.17 -1.26 -6.66
CA THR A 43 -17.64 0.14 -6.54
C THR A 43 -16.72 1.14 -7.23
N GLY A 44 -15.53 0.72 -7.65
CA GLY A 44 -14.49 1.60 -8.19
C GLY A 44 -13.80 2.47 -7.14
N THR A 45 -14.24 2.44 -5.87
CA THR A 45 -13.68 3.26 -4.78
C THR A 45 -12.21 2.95 -4.57
N ARG A 46 -11.39 4.00 -4.38
CA ARG A 46 -9.95 3.91 -4.19
C ARG A 46 -9.51 4.60 -2.91
N PHE A 47 -8.57 3.98 -2.21
CA PHE A 47 -7.86 4.59 -1.09
C PHE A 47 -6.36 4.34 -1.24
N THR A 48 -5.56 5.40 -1.15
CA THR A 48 -4.11 5.33 -1.26
C THR A 48 -3.49 5.54 0.11
N TYR A 49 -2.56 4.65 0.46
CA TYR A 49 -1.89 4.63 1.75
C TYR A 49 -0.38 4.71 1.56
N ARG A 50 0.25 5.45 2.46
CA ARG A 50 1.70 5.50 2.64
C ARG A 50 2.05 4.73 3.90
N ILE A 51 2.95 3.77 3.76
CA ILE A 51 3.41 2.91 4.86
C ILE A 51 4.91 3.07 5.00
N ASN A 52 5.34 3.67 6.12
CA ASN A 52 6.74 3.97 6.39
C ASN A 52 7.23 3.18 7.59
N GLU A 53 8.34 2.46 7.43
CA GLU A 53 9.08 1.87 8.55
C GLU A 53 9.78 2.98 9.33
N THR A 54 9.67 2.94 10.65
CA THR A 54 10.39 3.84 11.54
C THR A 54 11.67 3.17 12.04
N PRO A 55 12.76 3.94 12.20
CA PRO A 55 13.95 3.40 12.86
C PRO A 55 13.60 2.93 14.28
N PRO A 56 14.25 1.87 14.77
CA PRO A 56 14.09 1.42 16.15
C PRO A 56 14.44 2.57 17.09
N TRP A 57 13.59 2.79 18.10
CA TRP A 57 13.86 3.79 19.13
C TRP A 57 15.17 3.46 19.84
N HIS A 58 15.94 4.49 20.24
CA HIS A 58 17.30 4.42 20.80
C HIS A 58 17.49 3.52 22.04
N SER A 59 16.43 2.89 22.55
CA SER A 59 16.47 1.92 23.65
C SER A 59 16.17 0.47 23.21
N GLY A 60 16.71 0.04 22.06
CA GLY A 60 17.16 -1.35 21.82
C GLY A 60 16.16 -2.52 21.96
N LYS A 61 14.86 -2.31 22.13
CA LYS A 61 13.91 -3.41 22.42
C LYS A 61 12.54 -3.32 21.76
N ARG A 62 12.34 -2.45 20.76
CA ARG A 62 11.06 -2.42 20.03
C ARG A 62 11.27 -2.81 18.58
N GLN A 63 10.49 -3.81 18.14
CA GLN A 63 10.42 -4.25 16.76
C GLN A 63 10.05 -3.09 15.82
N PRO A 64 10.42 -3.13 14.52
CA PRO A 64 10.11 -2.06 13.58
C PRO A 64 8.61 -1.77 13.56
N LEU A 65 8.29 -0.49 13.64
CA LEU A 65 6.93 0.02 13.58
C LEU A 65 6.70 0.60 12.20
N HIS A 66 5.60 0.22 11.55
CA HIS A 66 5.20 0.79 10.27
C HIS A 66 4.07 1.79 10.50
N PHE A 67 4.33 3.07 10.24
CA PHE A 67 3.29 4.09 10.27
C PHE A 67 2.47 4.06 8.98
N VAL A 68 1.16 3.96 9.13
CA VAL A 68 0.18 3.99 8.06
C VAL A 68 -0.44 5.38 8.02
N ALA A 69 -0.38 6.01 6.86
CA ALA A 69 -1.07 7.25 6.56
C ALA A 69 -1.92 7.06 5.31
N VAL A 70 -3.04 7.78 5.19
CA VAL A 70 -3.92 7.74 4.02
C VAL A 70 -3.97 9.10 3.33
N LEU A 71 -4.04 9.08 2.01
CA LEU A 71 -4.17 10.27 1.18
C LEU A 71 -5.57 10.89 1.37
N THR A 72 -5.64 12.12 1.88
CA THR A 72 -6.90 12.87 2.11
C THR A 72 -7.06 14.09 1.22
N GLY A 73 -6.00 14.47 0.49
CA GLY A 73 -6.02 15.55 -0.51
C GLY A 73 -4.82 15.43 -1.45
N PRO A 74 -4.64 16.36 -2.39
CA PRO A 74 -3.48 16.36 -3.30
C PRO A 74 -2.17 16.37 -2.50
N ASP A 75 -1.42 15.27 -2.59
CA ASP A 75 -0.18 15.01 -1.84
C ASP A 75 -0.28 15.19 -0.29
N HIS A 76 -1.51 15.20 0.24
CA HIS A 76 -1.74 15.37 1.66
C HIS A 76 -2.07 14.02 2.31
N TYR A 77 -1.18 13.55 3.16
CA TYR A 77 -1.31 12.27 3.88
C TYR A 77 -1.58 12.51 5.36
N GLU A 78 -2.65 11.92 5.86
CA GLU A 78 -3.02 11.97 7.27
C GLU A 78 -2.73 10.64 7.97
N TYR A 79 -2.20 10.74 9.19
CA TYR A 79 -1.88 9.59 10.01
C TYR A 79 -3.15 8.77 10.31
N LEU A 80 -3.10 7.46 10.07
CA LEU A 80 -4.21 6.53 10.27
C LEU A 80 -3.94 5.57 11.44
N GLY A 81 -2.69 5.13 11.60
CA GLY A 81 -2.34 4.15 12.62
C GLY A 81 -0.99 3.51 12.37
N CYS A 82 -0.77 2.35 12.98
CA CYS A 82 0.49 1.66 12.88
C CYS A 82 0.31 0.15 12.77
N VAL A 83 1.25 -0.50 12.11
CA VAL A 83 1.41 -1.95 12.08
C VAL A 83 2.64 -2.30 12.89
N TYR A 84 2.49 -3.23 13.83
CA TYR A 84 3.58 -3.79 14.61
C TYR A 84 4.11 -5.07 13.96
N ASP A 85 5.33 -5.48 14.27
CA ASP A 85 6.01 -6.67 13.73
C ASP A 85 5.28 -8.01 13.99
N CYS A 86 4.26 -8.03 14.86
CA CYS A 86 3.25 -9.13 14.92
C CYS A 86 2.18 -9.06 13.82
N ARG A 87 2.36 -8.21 12.80
CA ARG A 87 1.38 -7.89 11.74
C ARG A 87 0.04 -7.38 12.28
N ALA A 88 -0.01 -6.93 13.51
CA ALA A 88 -1.22 -6.37 14.10
C ALA A 88 -1.33 -4.90 13.71
N TYR A 89 -2.41 -4.54 13.01
CA TYR A 89 -2.77 -3.15 12.79
C TYR A 89 -3.47 -2.58 14.03
N SER A 90 -3.03 -1.41 14.47
CA SER A 90 -3.70 -0.60 15.48
C SER A 90 -4.05 0.75 14.90
N HIS A 91 -5.33 1.12 15.00
CA HIS A 91 -5.76 2.46 14.68
C HIS A 91 -5.15 3.46 15.67
N GLY A 92 -4.64 4.58 15.17
CA GLY A 92 -3.89 5.54 15.96
C GLY A 92 -4.81 6.41 16.81
N ARG A 93 -4.57 6.51 18.12
CA ARG A 93 -5.33 7.43 19.00
C ARG A 93 -5.19 8.90 18.61
N ALA A 94 -4.06 9.26 18.00
CA ALA A 94 -3.79 10.59 17.47
C ALA A 94 -4.25 10.78 16.01
N SER A 95 -4.88 9.76 15.40
CA SER A 95 -5.44 9.90 14.06
C SER A 95 -6.59 10.89 14.09
N ARG A 96 -6.63 11.79 13.11
CA ARG A 96 -7.77 12.70 12.87
C ARG A 96 -8.89 12.03 12.08
N ILE A 97 -8.63 10.83 11.57
CA ILE A 97 -9.56 10.04 10.77
C ILE A 97 -10.27 9.09 11.72
N ASP A 98 -11.60 9.11 11.69
CA ASP A 98 -12.38 8.21 12.52
C ASP A 98 -12.08 6.73 12.18
N ARG A 99 -12.03 5.88 13.20
CA ARG A 99 -11.84 4.42 13.04
C ARG A 99 -12.87 3.76 12.13
N ASN A 100 -14.06 4.35 12.00
CA ASN A 100 -15.16 3.86 11.17
C ASN A 100 -15.24 4.62 9.83
N ALA A 101 -14.33 5.55 9.55
CA ALA A 101 -14.24 6.17 8.24
C ALA A 101 -14.00 5.09 7.16
N PRO A 102 -14.59 5.22 5.96
CA PRO A 102 -14.46 4.21 4.91
C PRO A 102 -13.00 3.81 4.60
N SER A 103 -12.07 4.78 4.63
CA SER A 103 -10.64 4.54 4.43
C SER A 103 -9.99 3.75 5.57
N ALA A 104 -10.41 3.96 6.82
CA ALA A 104 -9.91 3.21 7.97
C ALA A 104 -10.41 1.76 7.94
N VAL A 105 -11.72 1.59 7.68
CA VAL A 105 -12.37 0.28 7.57
C VAL A 105 -11.79 -0.52 6.40
N ALA A 106 -11.59 0.11 5.25
CA ALA A 106 -10.97 -0.52 4.08
C ALA A 106 -9.56 -1.02 4.41
N PHE A 107 -8.73 -0.20 5.07
CA PHE A 107 -7.37 -0.62 5.44
C PHE A 107 -7.40 -1.82 6.39
N MET A 108 -8.18 -1.73 7.47
CA MET A 108 -8.27 -2.79 8.47
C MET A 108 -8.76 -4.10 7.86
N TRP A 109 -9.80 -4.06 7.03
CA TRP A 109 -10.34 -5.22 6.35
C TRP A 109 -9.34 -5.84 5.38
N VAL A 110 -8.76 -5.05 4.46
CA VAL A 110 -7.75 -5.53 3.51
C VAL A 110 -6.55 -6.14 4.25
N TRP A 111 -6.04 -5.44 5.26
CA TRP A 111 -4.90 -5.89 6.05
C TRP A 111 -5.15 -7.26 6.71
N SER A 112 -6.33 -7.45 7.32
CA SER A 112 -6.70 -8.74 7.92
C SER A 112 -6.74 -9.90 6.91
N ARG A 113 -7.25 -9.66 5.69
CA ARG A 113 -7.31 -10.67 4.62
C ARG A 113 -5.90 -11.01 4.12
N LEU A 114 -5.11 -9.99 3.82
CA LEU A 114 -3.74 -10.16 3.30
C LEU A 114 -2.85 -10.91 4.28
N THR A 115 -2.96 -10.60 5.57
CA THR A 115 -2.19 -11.27 6.63
C THR A 115 -2.65 -12.71 6.88
N ALA A 116 -3.92 -13.02 6.58
CA ALA A 116 -4.44 -14.38 6.53
C ALA A 116 -4.07 -15.15 5.24
N GLY A 117 -3.34 -14.52 4.30
CA GLY A 117 -2.96 -15.13 3.03
C GLY A 117 -4.08 -15.14 1.99
N GLU A 118 -5.09 -14.30 2.14
CA GLU A 118 -6.24 -14.21 1.25
C GLU A 118 -6.24 -12.91 0.45
N MET A 119 -6.50 -13.02 -0.86
CA MET A 119 -6.78 -11.89 -1.74
C MET A 119 -8.22 -12.00 -2.23
N HIS A 120 -9.08 -11.06 -1.82
CA HIS A 120 -10.48 -11.08 -2.23
C HIS A 120 -10.58 -10.80 -3.74
N PRO A 121 -11.40 -11.53 -4.52
CA PRO A 121 -11.46 -11.38 -5.98
C PRO A 121 -11.96 -10.00 -6.43
N GLU A 122 -12.76 -9.31 -5.61
CA GLU A 122 -13.21 -7.94 -5.88
C GLU A 122 -12.25 -6.86 -5.36
N LEU A 123 -11.12 -7.23 -4.77
CA LEU A 123 -10.07 -6.31 -4.34
C LEU A 123 -8.97 -6.27 -5.40
N ALA A 124 -8.56 -5.07 -5.80
CA ALA A 124 -7.32 -4.87 -6.52
C ALA A 124 -6.37 -4.04 -5.67
N VAL A 125 -5.11 -4.45 -5.60
CA VAL A 125 -4.06 -3.76 -4.85
C VAL A 125 -2.99 -3.29 -5.83
N TYR A 126 -2.69 -2.00 -5.83
CA TYR A 126 -1.73 -1.40 -6.75
C TYR A 126 -0.56 -0.76 -6.00
N HIS A 127 0.60 -0.73 -6.65
CA HIS A 127 1.71 0.15 -6.28
C HIS A 127 2.02 1.13 -7.40
N GLU A 128 2.69 2.24 -7.08
CA GLU A 128 2.94 3.36 -8.00
C GLU A 128 4.26 3.23 -8.78
N GLY A 129 4.68 2.00 -9.11
CA GLY A 129 5.94 1.78 -9.83
C GLY A 129 7.19 2.20 -9.05
N ARG A 130 7.11 2.33 -7.73
CA ARG A 130 8.21 2.63 -6.81
C ARG A 130 8.50 1.45 -5.91
N CYS A 131 9.78 1.26 -5.58
CA CYS A 131 10.23 0.24 -4.67
C CYS A 131 9.68 0.50 -3.26
N GLY A 132 8.98 -0.49 -2.70
CA GLY A 132 8.41 -0.42 -1.35
C GLY A 132 9.44 -0.25 -0.24
N ARG A 133 10.74 -0.44 -0.49
CA ARG A 133 11.83 -0.23 0.49
C ARG A 133 12.53 1.10 0.35
N CYS A 134 13.09 1.38 -0.82
CA CYS A 134 13.93 2.55 -1.03
C CYS A 134 13.21 3.73 -1.69
N GLY A 135 11.99 3.55 -2.21
CA GLY A 135 11.19 4.57 -2.89
C GLY A 135 11.65 4.91 -4.31
N ARG A 136 12.71 4.28 -4.83
CA ARG A 136 13.21 4.48 -6.21
C ARG A 136 12.26 3.86 -7.23
N ARG A 137 12.20 4.44 -8.43
CA ARG A 137 11.41 3.92 -9.56
C ARG A 137 11.85 2.50 -9.93
N LEU A 138 10.88 1.62 -10.14
CA LEU A 138 11.06 0.27 -10.65
C LEU A 138 11.09 0.32 -12.17
N THR A 139 12.09 -0.33 -12.77
CA THR A 139 12.34 -0.25 -14.21
C THR A 139 12.30 -1.62 -14.91
N THR A 140 12.37 -2.72 -14.15
CA THR A 140 12.30 -4.08 -14.72
C THR A 140 10.93 -4.71 -14.44
N PRO A 141 10.40 -5.55 -15.35
CA PRO A 141 9.11 -6.22 -15.16
C PRO A 141 9.02 -7.03 -13.88
N GLU A 142 10.09 -7.73 -13.48
CA GLU A 142 10.13 -8.54 -12.26
C GLU A 142 10.12 -7.67 -11.00
N SER A 143 10.71 -6.47 -11.08
CA SER A 143 10.71 -5.53 -9.97
C SER A 143 9.35 -4.86 -9.83
N ILE A 144 8.70 -4.59 -10.97
CA ILE A 144 7.33 -4.07 -11.04
C ILE A 144 6.37 -5.11 -10.49
N SER A 145 6.41 -6.38 -10.89
CA SER A 145 5.43 -7.39 -10.48
C SER A 145 5.34 -7.62 -8.95
N ILE A 146 6.44 -7.39 -8.23
CA ILE A 146 6.49 -7.57 -6.76
C ILE A 146 6.59 -6.25 -5.99
N GLY A 147 6.71 -5.11 -6.67
CA GLY A 147 6.90 -3.80 -6.04
C GLY A 147 8.26 -3.57 -5.37
N LEU A 148 9.27 -4.42 -5.58
CA LEU A 148 10.60 -4.33 -4.95
C LEU A 148 11.73 -4.37 -5.96
N GLY A 149 12.66 -3.43 -5.83
CA GLY A 149 13.86 -3.36 -6.68
C GLY A 149 14.86 -4.48 -6.40
N PRO A 150 15.76 -4.78 -7.36
CA PRO A 150 16.66 -5.94 -7.29
C PRO A 150 17.54 -5.97 -6.05
N LYS A 151 18.06 -4.82 -5.62
CA LYS A 151 18.87 -4.71 -4.40
C LYS A 151 18.05 -4.93 -3.13
N CYS A 152 16.79 -4.50 -3.14
CA CYS A 152 15.93 -4.51 -1.95
C CYS A 152 15.21 -5.86 -1.72
N ARG A 153 15.15 -6.74 -2.72
CA ARG A 153 14.51 -8.06 -2.62
C ARG A 153 15.21 -9.01 -1.63
N GLY A 154 16.53 -8.93 -1.52
CA GLY A 154 17.35 -9.84 -0.72
C GLY A 154 17.67 -9.33 0.69
N GLU A 155 17.34 -8.08 0.98
CA GLU A 155 17.58 -7.48 2.29
C GLU A 155 16.31 -7.66 3.14
N ARG A 156 16.47 -8.02 4.41
CA ARG A 156 15.37 -7.98 5.41
C ARG A 156 15.32 -6.61 6.07
#